data_AF-A0A1D8TV45-F1
#
_entry.id   AF-A0A1D8TV45-F1
#
_cell.length_a   1.000
_cell.length_b   1.000
_cell.length_c   1.000
_cell.angle_alpha   90.00
_cell.angle_beta   90.00
_cell.angle_gamma   90.00
#
_symmetry.space_group_name_H-M   'P 1'
#
loop_
_entity.id
_entity.type
_entity.pdbx_description
1 polymer ?
#
loop_
_entity_poly.entity_id
_entity_poly.type
_entity_poly.pdbx_seq_one_letter_code
_entity_poly.pdbx_strand_id
1 'polypeptide(L)'
;MEVSKLFERCVKSVCNQTSSEFRVIVVCNEKPEITFSHPHIIYLEVDYPTPKEQNPIARGLTDKGRKVLRGLTYARRFDPTHAMNVDADDCVSKQLAEFVRKTPQGNGWFINRGYKYRDGEDCLYLKRKKFYRMVSIQQSVVSRQLINGR
;
A
#
# COMPACT_ATOMS: atom_id res chain seq x y z
N MET A 1 -1.65 -14.89 -14.84
CA MET A 1 -0.83 -14.74 -13.61
C MET A 1 -1.76 -14.65 -12.43
N GLU A 2 -1.44 -15.33 -11.34
CA GLU A 2 -2.28 -15.40 -10.15
C GLU A 2 -2.05 -14.17 -9.25
N VAL A 3 -3.12 -13.49 -8.85
CA VAL A 3 -3.08 -12.28 -8.01
C VAL A 3 -2.32 -12.53 -6.70
N SER A 4 -2.43 -13.72 -6.13
CA SER A 4 -1.73 -14.14 -4.92
C SER A 4 -0.20 -14.09 -5.06
N LYS A 5 0.37 -14.38 -6.24
CA LYS A 5 1.83 -14.34 -6.47
C LYS A 5 2.37 -12.92 -6.48
N LEU A 6 1.64 -12.00 -7.13
CA LEU A 6 1.96 -10.57 -7.10
C LEU A 6 1.91 -10.03 -5.68
N PHE A 7 0.84 -10.37 -4.96
CA PHE A 7 0.66 -10.00 -3.57
C PHE A 7 1.77 -10.54 -2.67
N GLU A 8 2.16 -11.81 -2.81
CA GLU A 8 3.24 -12.39 -2.02
C GLU A 8 4.57 -11.64 -2.23
N ARG A 9 4.88 -11.25 -3.47
CA ARG A 9 6.06 -10.41 -3.77
C ARG A 9 5.95 -9.03 -3.13
N CYS A 10 4.81 -8.35 -3.28
CA CYS A 10 4.55 -7.05 -2.67
C CYS A 10 4.75 -7.12 -1.15
N VAL A 11 4.06 -8.03 -0.47
CA VAL A 11 4.08 -8.10 1.00
C VAL A 11 5.45 -8.53 1.54
N LYS A 12 6.21 -9.37 0.81
CA LYS A 12 7.63 -9.67 1.11
C LYS A 12 8.47 -8.39 1.07
N SER A 13 8.29 -7.54 0.06
CA SER A 13 9.02 -6.26 -0.02
C SER A 13 8.63 -5.30 1.12
N VAL A 14 7.34 -5.22 1.45
CA VAL A 14 6.83 -4.38 2.54
C VAL A 14 7.39 -4.86 3.87
N CYS A 15 7.36 -6.17 4.15
CA CYS A 15 7.83 -6.71 5.43
C CYS A 15 9.35 -6.74 5.59
N ASN A 16 10.11 -6.52 4.52
CA ASN A 16 11.57 -6.45 4.57
C ASN A 16 12.11 -5.11 5.11
N GLN A 17 11.33 -4.35 5.91
CA GLN A 17 11.79 -3.07 6.46
C GLN A 17 12.98 -3.26 7.41
N THR A 18 13.87 -2.26 7.45
CA THR A 18 14.97 -2.20 8.43
C THR A 18 14.52 -1.73 9.82
N SER A 19 13.34 -1.12 9.92
CA SER A 19 12.69 -0.75 11.18
C SER A 19 11.51 -1.68 11.44
N SER A 20 11.28 -2.06 12.69
CA SER A 20 10.10 -2.82 13.12
C SER A 20 8.88 -1.94 13.39
N GLU A 21 9.01 -0.61 13.35
CA GLU A 21 7.92 0.34 13.62
C GLU A 21 6.99 0.53 12.42
N PHE A 22 6.33 -0.57 12.02
CA PHE A 22 5.32 -0.58 10.97
C PHE A 22 4.27 -1.66 11.21
N ARG A 23 3.12 -1.50 10.58
CA ARG A 23 2.06 -2.51 10.49
C ARG A 23 1.60 -2.60 9.04
N VAL A 24 1.19 -3.80 8.62
CA VAL A 24 0.67 -4.07 7.28
C VAL A 24 -0.77 -4.53 7.42
N ILE A 25 -1.72 -3.73 6.96
CA ILE A 25 -3.15 -4.06 7.01
C ILE A 25 -3.60 -4.42 5.60
N VAL A 26 -3.96 -5.69 5.41
CA VAL A 26 -4.39 -6.25 4.13
C VAL A 26 -5.90 -6.38 4.16
N VAL A 27 -6.59 -5.53 3.40
CA VAL A 27 -8.05 -5.60 3.28
C VAL A 27 -8.40 -6.36 2.01
N CYS A 28 -9.08 -7.50 2.15
CA CYS A 28 -9.33 -8.44 1.06
C CYS A 28 -10.76 -9.01 1.17
N ASN A 29 -11.33 -9.48 0.07
CA ASN A 29 -12.64 -10.15 0.13
C ASN A 29 -12.48 -11.57 0.66
N GLU A 30 -11.40 -12.21 0.22
CA GLU A 30 -10.94 -13.52 0.67
C GLU A 30 -9.45 -13.39 0.95
N LYS A 31 -8.99 -14.01 2.03
CA LYS A 31 -7.57 -14.04 2.36
C LYS A 31 -6.76 -14.68 1.22
N PRO A 32 -5.73 -14.00 0.68
CA PRO A 32 -4.94 -14.56 -0.41
C PRO A 32 -4.15 -15.80 0.04
N GLU A 33 -4.16 -16.83 -0.79
CA GLU A 33 -3.38 -18.05 -0.58
C GLU A 33 -1.89 -17.79 -0.86
N ILE A 34 -1.12 -17.57 0.20
CA ILE A 34 0.33 -17.37 0.14
C ILE A 34 1.03 -18.17 1.24
N THR A 35 2.31 -18.46 1.04
CA THR A 35 3.13 -19.19 2.02
C THR A 35 3.82 -18.25 3.01
N PHE A 36 4.04 -17.00 2.62
CA PHE A 36 4.72 -16.01 3.44
C PHE A 36 3.85 -15.53 4.61
N SER A 37 4.45 -15.46 5.79
CA SER A 37 3.84 -14.90 7.00
C SER A 37 4.82 -13.97 7.71
N HIS A 38 4.28 -12.98 8.40
CA HIS A 38 5.05 -12.01 9.18
C HIS A 38 4.17 -11.43 10.29
N PRO A 39 4.68 -11.24 11.53
CA PRO A 39 3.87 -10.80 12.67
C PRO A 39 3.25 -9.40 12.52
N HIS A 40 3.72 -8.60 11.55
CA HIS A 40 3.17 -7.27 11.29
C HIS A 40 2.00 -7.28 10.30
N ILE A 41 1.69 -8.43 9.69
CA ILE A 41 0.58 -8.56 8.73
C ILE A 41 -0.71 -8.83 9.48
N ILE A 42 -1.72 -8.04 9.16
CA ILE A 42 -3.08 -8.17 9.68
C ILE A 42 -4.02 -8.27 8.49
N TYR A 43 -4.74 -9.39 8.38
CA TYR A 43 -5.76 -9.58 7.36
C TYR A 43 -7.12 -9.11 7.88
N LEU A 44 -7.81 -8.32 7.07
CA LEU A 44 -9.19 -7.90 7.28
C LEU A 44 -10.01 -8.37 6.09
N GLU A 45 -10.73 -9.47 6.29
CA GLU A 45 -11.68 -9.97 5.30
C GLU A 45 -12.96 -9.12 5.33
N VAL A 46 -13.46 -8.74 4.16
CA VAL A 46 -14.64 -7.89 3.99
C VAL A 46 -15.60 -8.49 2.97
N ASP A 47 -16.89 -8.39 3.25
CA ASP A 47 -17.95 -8.79 2.33
C ASP A 47 -18.72 -7.55 1.86
N TYR A 48 -18.09 -6.76 0.99
CA TYR A 48 -18.74 -5.59 0.40
C TYR A 48 -19.56 -6.00 -0.83
N PRO A 49 -20.79 -5.47 -0.99
CA PRO A 49 -21.56 -5.72 -2.20
C PRO A 49 -20.82 -5.16 -3.40
N THR A 50 -20.87 -5.88 -4.53
CA THR A 50 -20.27 -5.41 -5.79
C THR A 50 -20.73 -3.99 -6.10
N PRO A 51 -19.81 -3.06 -6.39
CA PRO A 51 -20.20 -1.68 -6.70
C PRO A 51 -21.09 -1.63 -7.95
N LYS A 52 -22.13 -0.78 -7.91
CA LYS A 52 -23.20 -0.73 -8.93
C LYS A 52 -22.83 0.07 -10.17
N GLU A 53 -21.66 0.69 -10.17
CA GLU A 53 -21.15 1.51 -11.27
C GLU A 53 -21.04 0.65 -12.53
N GLN A 54 -21.56 1.17 -13.64
CA GLN A 54 -21.50 0.50 -14.94
C GLN A 54 -20.08 0.56 -15.54
N ASN A 55 -19.38 1.67 -15.31
CA ASN A 55 -18.01 1.85 -15.76
C ASN A 55 -17.05 0.96 -14.93
N PRO A 56 -16.27 0.04 -15.56
CA PRO A 56 -15.37 -0.86 -14.84
C PRO A 56 -14.30 -0.16 -14.02
N ILE A 57 -13.80 0.99 -14.48
CA ILE A 57 -12.81 1.80 -13.77
C ILE A 57 -13.44 2.38 -12.50
N ALA A 58 -14.63 2.97 -12.63
CA ALA A 58 -15.35 3.54 -11.48
C ALA A 58 -15.72 2.46 -10.44
N ARG A 59 -16.12 1.27 -10.91
CA ARG A 59 -16.38 0.11 -10.06
C ARG A 59 -15.12 -0.29 -9.27
N GLY A 60 -13.99 -0.42 -9.95
CA GLY A 60 -12.70 -0.76 -9.31
C GLY A 60 -12.25 0.31 -8.30
N LEU A 61 -12.41 1.60 -8.62
CA LEU A 61 -12.10 2.69 -7.71
C LEU A 61 -13.00 2.69 -6.47
N THR A 62 -14.28 2.33 -6.61
CA THR A 62 -15.23 2.25 -5.50
C THR A 62 -14.89 1.11 -4.55
N ASP A 63 -14.59 -0.08 -5.08
CA ASP A 63 -14.13 -1.22 -4.26
C ASP A 63 -12.81 -0.89 -3.52
N LYS A 64 -11.83 -0.34 -4.24
CA LYS A 64 -10.54 0.12 -3.69
C LYS A 64 -10.76 1.16 -2.59
N GLY A 65 -11.62 2.15 -2.82
CA GLY A 65 -11.93 3.20 -1.86
C GLY A 65 -12.53 2.67 -0.56
N ARG A 66 -13.49 1.74 -0.65
CA ARG A 66 -14.11 1.09 0.53
C ARG A 66 -13.07 0.34 1.36
N LYS A 67 -12.18 -0.41 0.69
CA LYS A 67 -11.09 -1.16 1.34
C LYS A 67 -10.05 -0.26 2.00
N VAL A 68 -9.64 0.81 1.31
CA VAL A 68 -8.73 1.82 1.89
C VAL A 68 -9.36 2.45 3.13
N LEU A 69 -10.63 2.87 3.07
CA LEU A 69 -11.33 3.45 4.21
C LEU A 69 -11.40 2.47 5.39
N ARG A 70 -11.69 1.18 5.13
CA ARG A 70 -11.70 0.14 6.15
C ARG A 70 -10.33 -0.04 6.81
N GLY A 71 -9.28 -0.11 6.00
CA GLY A 71 -7.90 -0.23 6.48
C GLY A 71 -7.48 0.94 7.36
N LEU A 72 -7.73 2.18 6.90
CA LEU A 72 -7.43 3.40 7.64
C LEU A 72 -8.23 3.50 8.95
N THR A 73 -9.50 3.10 8.92
CA THR A 73 -10.34 3.07 10.13
C THR A 73 -9.80 2.07 11.15
N TYR A 74 -9.41 0.87 10.70
CA TYR A 74 -8.80 -0.13 11.57
C TYR A 74 -7.46 0.36 12.14
N ALA A 75 -6.64 1.00 11.31
CA ALA A 75 -5.31 1.49 11.66
C ALA A 75 -5.30 2.47 12.84
N ARG A 76 -6.39 3.23 13.05
CA ARG A 76 -6.52 4.19 14.15
C ARG A 76 -6.21 3.59 15.53
N ARG A 77 -6.46 2.29 15.74
CA ARG A 77 -6.18 1.59 17.01
C ARG A 77 -4.69 1.52 17.37
N PHE A 78 -3.81 1.69 16.38
CA PHE A 78 -2.36 1.67 16.57
C PHE A 78 -1.74 3.06 16.69
N ASP A 79 -2.58 4.11 16.66
CA ASP A 79 -2.16 5.51 16.66
C ASP A 79 -0.98 5.83 15.72
N PRO A 80 -1.08 5.51 14.42
CA PRO A 80 0.04 5.69 13.51
C PRO A 80 0.31 7.17 13.26
N THR A 81 1.59 7.54 13.18
CA THR A 81 2.01 8.89 12.75
C THR A 81 1.69 9.14 11.28
N HIS A 82 1.80 8.10 10.46
CA HIS A 82 1.63 8.15 9.01
C HIS A 82 0.93 6.90 8.48
N ALA A 83 0.23 7.05 7.36
CA ALA A 83 -0.30 5.94 6.58
C ALA A 83 0.15 6.03 5.13
N MET A 84 0.28 4.88 4.49
CA MET A 84 0.54 4.75 3.06
C MET A 84 -0.33 3.62 2.53
N ASN A 85 -1.03 3.87 1.44
CA ASN A 85 -1.67 2.82 0.66
C ASN A 85 -0.63 2.19 -0.26
N VAL A 86 -0.60 0.87 -0.35
CA VAL A 86 0.30 0.12 -1.25
C VAL A 86 -0.53 -0.84 -2.11
N ASP A 87 -0.32 -0.80 -3.44
CA ASP A 87 -1.04 -1.65 -4.38
C ASP A 87 -0.41 -3.05 -4.31
N ALA A 88 -1.24 -4.08 -4.51
CA ALA A 88 -0.86 -5.47 -4.23
C ALA A 88 0.24 -6.01 -5.16
N ASP A 89 0.66 -5.25 -6.17
CA ASP A 89 1.71 -5.56 -7.13
C ASP A 89 2.92 -4.61 -7.06
N ASP A 90 2.89 -3.63 -6.15
CA ASP A 90 3.97 -2.66 -5.95
C ASP A 90 4.99 -3.13 -4.91
N CYS A 91 6.28 -2.88 -5.19
CA CYS A 91 7.36 -3.11 -4.25
C CYS A 91 7.84 -1.79 -3.62
N VAL A 92 8.17 -1.81 -2.33
CA VAL A 92 8.68 -0.64 -1.61
C VAL A 92 10.12 -0.82 -1.13
N SER A 93 10.80 0.30 -0.87
CA SER A 93 12.14 0.27 -0.26
C SER A 93 12.09 -0.26 1.17
N LYS A 94 13.08 -1.07 1.55
CA LYS A 94 13.29 -1.53 2.94
C LYS A 94 13.61 -0.42 3.94
N GLN A 95 13.94 0.79 3.45
CA GLN A 95 14.29 1.93 4.31
C GLN A 95 13.08 2.83 4.62
N LEU A 96 11.89 2.51 4.11
CA LEU A 96 10.72 3.37 4.17
C LEU A 96 10.26 3.62 5.62
N ALA A 97 10.08 2.57 6.41
CA ALA A 97 9.66 2.70 7.80
C ALA A 97 10.70 3.44 8.66
N GLU A 98 11.99 3.15 8.46
CA GLU A 98 13.08 3.84 9.16
C GLU A 98 13.15 5.33 8.81
N PHE A 99 12.90 5.67 7.55
CA PHE A 99 12.83 7.07 7.10
C PHE A 99 11.69 7.82 7.78
N VAL A 100 10.48 7.25 7.79
CA VAL A 100 9.30 7.84 8.45
C VAL A 100 9.54 8.00 9.96
N ARG A 101 10.09 6.96 10.61
CA ARG A 101 10.47 6.99 12.02
C ARG A 101 11.41 8.15 12.37
N LYS A 102 12.40 8.42 11.53
CA LYS A 102 13.36 9.52 11.73
C LYS A 102 12.80 10.90 11.43
N THR A 103 11.65 10.98 10.75
CA THR A 103 11.10 12.25 10.27
C THR A 103 9.62 12.42 10.64
N PRO A 104 9.20 12.16 11.90
CA PRO A 104 7.79 12.03 12.25
C PRO A 104 6.98 13.34 12.14
N GLN A 105 7.65 14.49 11.99
CA GLN A 105 7.03 15.82 11.87
C GLN A 105 6.71 16.21 10.42
N GLY A 106 7.14 15.42 9.43
CA GLY A 106 6.78 15.70 8.04
C GLY A 106 5.29 15.51 7.82
N ASN A 107 4.65 16.39 7.04
CA ASN A 107 3.24 16.19 6.67
C ASN A 107 3.03 15.03 5.69
N GLY A 108 4.12 14.53 5.11
CA GLY A 108 4.12 13.45 4.15
C GLY A 108 5.21 13.62 3.11
N TRP A 109 5.40 12.57 2.32
CA TRP A 109 6.45 12.52 1.29
C TRP A 109 5.94 11.84 0.05
N PHE A 110 6.47 12.25 -1.09
CA PHE A 110 6.25 11.60 -2.37
C PHE A 110 7.53 10.94 -2.86
N ILE A 111 7.40 9.78 -3.50
CA ILE A 111 8.53 9.08 -4.11
C ILE A 111 8.81 9.72 -5.48
N ASN A 112 9.90 10.48 -5.59
CA ASN A 112 10.25 11.19 -6.84
C ASN A 112 11.00 10.32 -7.86
N ARG A 113 11.67 9.27 -7.38
CA ARG A 113 12.49 8.35 -8.18
C ARG A 113 12.13 6.91 -7.85
N GLY A 114 12.02 6.07 -8.85
CA GLY A 114 11.69 4.66 -8.65
C GLY A 114 11.89 3.84 -9.91
N TYR A 115 11.61 2.56 -9.81
CA TYR A 115 11.69 1.61 -10.91
C TYR A 115 10.28 1.23 -11.33
N LYS A 116 10.06 1.13 -12.63
CA LYS A 116 8.90 0.46 -13.21
C LYS A 116 9.38 -0.86 -13.78
N TYR A 117 8.60 -1.90 -13.59
CA TYR A 117 8.83 -3.19 -14.20
C TYR A 117 7.51 -3.73 -14.73
N ARG A 118 7.59 -4.70 -15.62
CA ARG A 118 6.45 -5.54 -15.98
C ARG A 118 6.78 -6.95 -15.54
N ASP A 119 5.81 -7.63 -14.96
CA ASP A 119 5.98 -9.03 -14.60
C ASP A 119 6.32 -9.88 -15.84
N GLY A 120 7.34 -10.73 -15.72
CA GLY A 120 7.86 -11.54 -16.84
C GLY A 120 8.89 -10.84 -17.74
N GLU A 121 9.23 -9.57 -17.50
CA GLU A 121 10.34 -8.90 -18.18
C GLU A 121 11.62 -8.97 -17.34
N ASP A 122 12.76 -9.18 -18.01
CA ASP A 122 14.10 -9.20 -17.38
C ASP A 122 14.71 -7.80 -17.21
N CYS A 123 13.89 -6.75 -17.33
CA CYS A 123 14.37 -5.37 -17.28
C CYS A 123 13.57 -4.49 -16.31
N LEU A 124 14.29 -3.54 -15.70
CA LEU A 124 13.73 -2.51 -14.83
C LEU A 124 13.93 -1.15 -15.49
N TYR A 125 12.86 -0.37 -15.61
CA TYR A 125 12.89 0.97 -16.15
C TYR A 125 13.07 1.99 -15.01
N LEU A 126 14.24 2.65 -14.98
CA LEU A 126 14.50 3.71 -14.01
C LEU A 126 13.74 5.01 -14.38
N LYS A 127 12.87 5.46 -13.48
CA LYS A 127 12.25 6.78 -13.56
C LYS A 127 13.01 7.76 -12.67
N ARG A 128 13.76 8.68 -13.30
CA ARG A 128 14.67 9.63 -12.62
C ARG A 128 13.98 10.81 -11.92
N LYS A 129 12.74 11.15 -12.29
CA LYS A 129 11.95 12.26 -11.72
C LYS A 129 10.46 11.99 -11.91
N LYS A 130 9.64 12.62 -11.06
CA LYS A 130 8.17 12.60 -11.14
C LYS A 130 7.59 11.18 -11.11
N PHE A 131 8.22 10.26 -10.39
CA PHE A 131 7.76 8.87 -10.25
C PHE A 131 6.35 8.80 -9.63
N TYR A 132 6.09 9.63 -8.61
CA TYR A 132 4.76 9.86 -8.00
C TYR A 132 3.62 10.25 -8.97
N ARG A 133 3.90 10.57 -10.24
CA ARG A 133 2.88 10.86 -11.26
C ARG A 133 2.42 9.63 -12.06
N MET A 134 3.06 8.47 -11.89
CA MET A 134 2.70 7.26 -12.63
C MET A 134 1.57 6.52 -11.90
N VAL A 135 0.33 6.86 -12.30
CA VAL A 135 -0.99 6.22 -12.06
C VAL A 135 -1.47 6.02 -10.59
N SER A 136 -2.73 6.42 -10.37
CA SER A 136 -3.67 6.30 -9.22
C SER A 136 -3.15 6.10 -7.79
N ILE A 137 -2.85 7.24 -7.13
CA ILE A 137 -3.05 7.51 -5.68
C ILE A 137 -2.25 6.68 -4.65
N GLN A 138 -1.02 6.22 -4.86
CA GLN A 138 -0.40 5.33 -3.85
C GLN A 138 1.11 5.46 -3.61
N GLN A 139 1.70 6.64 -3.79
CA GLN A 139 3.11 6.84 -3.43
C GLN A 139 3.38 8.05 -2.53
N SER A 140 2.31 8.51 -1.89
CA SER A 140 2.40 9.47 -0.81
C SER A 140 2.24 8.77 0.52
N VAL A 141 3.26 8.90 1.37
CA VAL A 141 3.09 8.69 2.81
C VAL A 141 2.46 9.96 3.34
N VAL A 142 1.35 9.87 4.07
CA VAL A 142 0.57 11.02 4.52
C VAL A 142 0.48 11.01 6.05
N SER A 143 0.72 12.17 6.66
CA SER A 143 0.64 12.31 8.11
C SER A 143 -0.79 12.18 8.61
N ARG A 144 -0.93 11.73 9.86
CA ARG A 144 -2.21 11.63 10.56
C ARG A 144 -3.00 12.94 10.57
N GLN A 145 -2.33 14.09 10.65
CA GLN A 145 -2.97 15.42 10.67
C GLN A 145 -3.81 15.64 9.40
N LEU A 146 -3.23 15.32 8.23
CA LEU A 146 -3.92 15.43 6.94
C LEU A 146 -5.04 14.40 6.77
N ILE A 147 -4.93 13.22 7.38
CA ILE A 147 -5.97 12.18 7.31
C ILE A 147 -7.21 12.55 8.15
N ASN A 148 -7.04 13.35 9.21
CA ASN A 148 -8.11 13.68 10.16
C ASN A 148 -8.74 15.05 9.96
N GLY A 149 -8.36 15.79 8.92
CA GLY A 149 -8.97 17.07 8.56
C GLY A 149 -8.81 18.16 9.63
N ARG A 150 -7.67 18.19 10.33
CA ARG A 150 -7.29 19.27 11.25
C ARG A 150 -6.06 19.99 10.74
#